data_AF-A0A9E5IDN2-F1
#
_entry.id   AF-A0A9E5IDN2-F1
#
_cell.length_a   1.000
_cell.length_b   1.000
_cell.length_c   1.000
_cell.angle_alpha   90.00
_cell.angle_beta   90.00
_cell.angle_gamma   90.00
#
_symmetry.space_group_name_H-M   'P 1'
#
loop_
_entity.id
_entity.type
_entity.pdbx_description
1 polymer ?
#
loop_
_entity_poly.entity_id
_entity_poly.type
_entity_poly.pdbx_seq_one_letter_code
_entity_poly.pdbx_strand_id
1 'polypeptide(L)'
;PEANWMVIDHADRLGLSQLHQLRGRIGRGGRSGNCVLIQRSGGPVARQRLEFLAQNRDGFKIAEEDYRLRGPGDILGEDQSGIPRFRFARLPEDLPLLQVAQQEAGNLMRGDWRQWKGLVEAEKRAKEDVATN
;
A
#
# COMPACT_ATOMS: atom_id res chain seq x y z
N PRO A 1 11.21 10.16 23.69
CA PRO A 1 12.25 9.14 23.47
C PRO A 1 13.53 9.80 22.93
N GLU A 2 14.66 9.59 23.58
CA GLU A 2 15.98 10.21 23.26
C GLU A 2 16.79 9.46 22.20
N ALA A 3 16.24 8.37 21.63
CA ALA A 3 16.97 7.53 20.69
C ALA A 3 17.17 8.25 19.34
N ASN A 4 18.44 8.54 19.02
CA ASN A 4 18.84 9.20 17.77
C ASN A 4 19.67 8.29 16.84
N TRP A 5 19.86 7.03 17.23
CA TRP A 5 20.56 6.03 16.43
C TRP A 5 19.76 4.73 16.36
N MET A 6 19.74 4.12 15.18
CA MET A 6 19.18 2.81 14.92
C MET A 6 20.11 2.04 14.01
N VAL A 7 20.41 0.79 14.36
CA VAL A 7 21.15 -0.14 13.51
C VAL A 7 20.27 -1.36 13.31
N ILE A 8 19.97 -1.68 12.05
CA ILE A 8 19.17 -2.84 11.69
C ILE A 8 20.10 -3.83 10.99
N ASP A 9 20.46 -4.89 11.71
CA ASP A 9 21.20 -6.01 11.14
C ASP A 9 20.26 -6.94 10.36
N HIS A 10 20.77 -7.60 9.32
CA HIS A 10 19.98 -8.42 8.39
C HIS A 10 18.73 -7.68 7.83
N ALA A 11 18.90 -6.39 7.49
CA ALA A 11 17.79 -5.55 7.01
C ALA A 11 17.15 -6.07 5.71
N ASP A 12 17.87 -6.89 4.94
CA ASP A 12 17.39 -7.58 3.74
C ASP A 12 16.23 -8.56 3.97
N ARG A 13 15.99 -8.97 5.22
CA ARG A 13 14.87 -9.85 5.59
C ARG A 13 13.56 -9.12 5.88
N LEU A 14 13.61 -7.80 6.04
CA LEU A 14 12.46 -6.98 6.37
C LEU A 14 11.88 -6.29 5.12
N GLY A 15 10.56 -6.13 5.13
CA GLY A 15 9.86 -5.35 4.11
C GLY A 15 10.11 -3.85 4.24
N LEU A 16 9.89 -3.09 3.16
CA LEU A 16 10.07 -1.63 3.18
C LEU A 16 9.17 -0.95 4.22
N SER A 17 7.91 -1.40 4.31
CA SER A 17 6.95 -0.89 5.27
C SER A 17 7.42 -1.07 6.73
N GLN A 18 7.97 -2.24 7.07
CA GLN A 18 8.50 -2.53 8.42
C GLN A 18 9.71 -1.65 8.74
N LEU A 19 10.65 -1.55 7.79
CA LEU A 19 11.84 -0.73 7.96
C LEU A 19 11.49 0.76 8.09
N HIS A 20 10.50 1.25 7.34
CA HIS A 20 10.00 2.62 7.45
C HIS A 20 9.39 2.91 8.83
N GLN A 21 8.58 1.98 9.35
CA GLN A 21 8.01 2.09 10.70
C GLN A 21 9.08 2.09 11.78
N LEU A 22 10.11 1.22 11.68
CA LEU A 22 11.24 1.20 12.60
C LEU A 22 12.01 2.54 12.57
N ARG A 23 12.34 3.03 11.37
CA ARG A 23 13.00 4.33 11.18
C ARG A 23 12.23 5.48 11.82
N GLY A 24 10.89 5.45 11.81
CA GLY A 24 10.03 6.46 12.45
C GLY A 24 10.07 6.49 13.98
N ARG A 25 10.77 5.55 14.62
CA ARG A 25 10.92 5.49 16.09
C ARG A 25 12.10 6.30 16.63
N ILE A 26 12.98 6.82 15.78
CA ILE A 26 14.14 7.65 16.16
C ILE A 26 13.98 9.11 15.70
N GLY A 27 14.84 10.01 16.20
CA GLY A 27 14.92 11.39 15.71
C GLY A 27 13.71 12.27 16.06
N ARG A 28 13.16 12.08 17.27
CA ARG A 28 12.05 12.89 17.80
C ARG A 28 12.59 14.09 18.59
N GLY A 29 11.76 15.13 18.75
CA GLY A 29 12.12 16.31 19.55
C GLY A 29 13.15 17.22 18.90
N GLY A 30 13.16 17.32 17.57
CA GLY A 30 14.03 18.23 16.81
C GLY A 30 15.48 17.75 16.65
N ARG A 31 15.84 16.58 17.19
CA ARG A 31 17.16 15.96 17.02
C ARG A 31 17.16 15.08 15.78
N SER A 32 18.22 15.14 14.97
CA SER A 32 18.37 14.26 13.81
C SER A 32 18.59 12.82 14.26
N GLY A 33 17.91 11.88 13.59
CA GLY A 33 18.10 10.45 13.78
C GLY A 33 18.95 9.84 12.66
N ASN A 34 19.88 8.96 13.03
CA ASN A 34 20.70 8.17 12.10
C ASN A 34 20.19 6.73 12.09
N CYS A 35 19.89 6.20 10.90
CA CYS A 35 19.48 4.81 10.71
C CYS A 35 20.48 4.11 9.79
N VAL A 36 21.11 3.05 10.28
CA VAL A 36 22.08 2.23 9.54
C VAL A 36 21.42 0.90 9.20
N LEU A 37 21.40 0.56 7.92
CA LEU A 37 20.84 -0.68 7.39
C LEU A 37 21.99 -1.59 6.97
N ILE A 38 22.10 -2.78 7.58
CA ILE A 38 23.14 -3.74 7.24
C ILE A 38 22.51 -4.89 6.48
N GLN A 39 22.94 -5.06 5.23
CA GLN A 39 22.65 -6.23 4.42
C GLN A 39 23.69 -7.32 4.72
N ARG A 40 23.23 -8.49 5.16
CA ARG A 40 24.09 -9.66 5.44
C ARG A 40 23.91 -10.78 4.42
N SER A 41 22.71 -10.86 3.86
CA SER A 41 22.31 -11.83 2.85
C SER A 41 21.48 -11.14 1.77
N GLY A 42 21.04 -11.88 0.75
CA GLY A 42 20.16 -11.35 -0.29
C GLY A 42 20.89 -10.78 -1.51
N GLY A 43 20.19 -10.81 -2.64
CA GLY A 43 20.72 -10.40 -3.95
C GLY A 43 20.61 -8.90 -4.24
N PRO A 44 20.90 -8.49 -5.49
CA PRO A 44 20.84 -7.09 -5.93
C PRO A 44 19.50 -6.40 -5.68
N VAL A 45 18.40 -7.14 -5.74
CA VAL A 45 17.04 -6.63 -5.48
C VAL A 45 16.88 -6.15 -4.03
N ALA A 46 17.39 -6.91 -3.06
CA ALA A 46 17.35 -6.51 -1.65
C ALA A 46 18.17 -5.24 -1.43
N ARG A 47 19.31 -5.12 -2.11
CA ARG A 47 20.15 -3.92 -2.05
C ARG A 47 19.43 -2.69 -2.60
N GLN A 48 18.84 -2.78 -3.79
CA GLN A 48 18.08 -1.68 -4.41
C GLN A 48 16.94 -1.22 -3.50
N ARG A 49 16.24 -2.16 -2.86
CA ARG A 49 15.18 -1.85 -1.89
C ARG A 49 15.71 -1.08 -0.69
N LEU A 50 16.81 -1.51 -0.08
CA LEU A 50 17.43 -0.81 1.06
C LEU A 50 17.94 0.58 0.67
N GLU A 51 18.53 0.71 -0.52
CA GLU A 51 18.97 2.00 -1.08
C GLU A 51 17.79 2.94 -1.31
N PHE A 52 16.67 2.44 -1.86
CA PHE A 52 15.44 3.21 -2.01
C PHE A 52 14.96 3.77 -0.67
N LEU A 53 14.94 2.94 0.38
CA LEU A 53 14.56 3.40 1.72
C LEU A 53 15.52 4.44 2.29
N ALA A 54 16.83 4.29 2.05
CA ALA A 54 17.84 5.23 2.51
C ALA A 54 17.68 6.62 1.85
N GLN A 55 17.26 6.64 0.58
CA GLN A 55 17.10 7.87 -0.21
C GLN A 55 15.72 8.53 -0.01
N ASN A 56 14.69 7.78 0.39
CA ASN A 56 13.32 8.27 0.45
C ASN A 56 12.80 8.38 1.89
N ARG A 57 12.23 9.54 2.23
CA ARG A 57 11.58 9.79 3.53
C ARG A 57 10.05 9.73 3.48
N ASP A 58 9.48 9.97 2.30
CA ASP A 58 8.05 9.99 2.05
C ASP A 58 7.45 8.59 2.18
N GLY A 59 6.50 8.44 3.10
CA GLY A 59 5.82 7.17 3.37
C GLY A 59 4.99 6.67 2.18
N PHE A 60 4.44 7.56 1.35
CA PHE A 60 3.67 7.17 0.17
C PHE A 60 4.57 6.54 -0.90
N LYS A 61 5.71 7.17 -1.21
CA LYS A 61 6.69 6.61 -2.17
C LYS A 61 7.23 5.26 -1.72
N ILE A 62 7.41 5.09 -0.41
CA ILE A 62 7.86 3.81 0.16
C ILE A 62 6.78 2.74 0.03
N ALA A 63 5.51 3.09 0.27
CA ALA A 63 4.40 2.15 0.09
C ALA A 63 4.23 1.74 -1.38
N GLU A 64 4.36 2.69 -2.31
CA GLU A 64 4.31 2.42 -3.76
C GLU A 64 5.45 1.50 -4.20
N GLU A 65 6.68 1.74 -3.72
CA GLU A 65 7.82 0.88 -4.03
C GLU A 65 7.70 -0.50 -3.38
N ASP A 66 7.21 -0.60 -2.13
CA ASP A 66 6.94 -1.89 -1.47
C ASP A 66 5.91 -2.69 -2.26
N TYR A 67 4.87 -2.01 -2.76
CA TYR A 67 3.86 -2.59 -3.64
C TYR A 67 4.45 -3.07 -4.96
N ARG A 68 5.26 -2.24 -5.62
CA ARG A 68 5.92 -2.56 -6.90
C ARG A 68 6.87 -3.76 -6.78
N LEU A 69 7.66 -3.82 -5.71
CA LEU A 69 8.64 -4.90 -5.48
C LEU A 69 7.99 -6.21 -5.05
N ARG A 70 6.87 -6.18 -4.31
CA ARG A 70 6.10 -7.37 -3.94
C ARG A 70 5.15 -7.83 -5.05
N GLY A 71 4.78 -6.94 -5.97
CA GLY A 71 3.70 -7.16 -6.92
C GLY A 71 2.33 -7.25 -6.22
N PRO A 72 1.24 -7.48 -6.97
CA PRO A 72 -0.12 -7.62 -6.42
C PRO A 72 -0.33 -8.87 -5.54
N GLY A 73 0.71 -9.66 -5.26
CA GLY A 73 0.58 -10.97 -4.63
C GLY A 73 1.76 -11.34 -3.73
N ASP A 74 1.73 -10.84 -2.50
CA ASP A 74 1.75 -11.68 -1.30
C ASP A 74 1.01 -10.98 -0.14
N ILE A 75 -0.29 -10.75 -0.36
CA ILE A 75 -1.29 -10.39 0.67
C ILE A 75 -2.08 -11.66 1.08
N LEU A 76 -1.61 -12.83 0.63
CA LEU A 76 -2.29 -14.12 0.66
C LEU A 76 -1.37 -15.21 1.25
N GLY A 77 -0.59 -14.86 2.27
CA GLY A 77 -0.38 -15.82 3.34
C GLY A 77 -1.75 -15.98 4.03
N GLU A 78 -2.28 -17.20 4.01
CA GLU A 78 -3.48 -17.69 4.70
C GLU A 78 -4.37 -16.63 5.39
N ASP A 79 -5.60 -16.50 4.88
CA ASP A 79 -6.75 -15.90 5.56
C ASP A 79 -6.57 -14.52 6.21
N GLN A 80 -6.72 -13.46 5.42
CA GLN A 80 -7.39 -12.25 5.92
C GLN A 80 -8.61 -11.94 5.07
N SER A 81 -9.76 -12.36 5.60
CA SER A 81 -11.11 -12.02 5.21
C SER A 81 -11.33 -10.51 5.35
N GLY A 82 -11.21 -9.75 4.26
CA GLY A 82 -11.66 -8.36 4.34
C GLY A 82 -11.40 -7.45 3.14
N ILE A 83 -10.44 -7.78 2.27
CA ILE A 83 -10.19 -6.97 1.07
C ILE A 83 -10.75 -7.73 -0.14
N PRO A 84 -11.79 -7.21 -0.82
CA PRO A 84 -12.25 -7.79 -2.07
C PRO A 84 -11.07 -7.80 -3.04
N ARG A 85 -10.66 -9.00 -3.49
CA ARG A 85 -9.72 -9.08 -4.61
C ARG A 85 -10.34 -8.32 -5.77
N PHE A 86 -9.65 -7.34 -6.32
CA PHE A 86 -10.06 -6.77 -7.60
C PHE A 86 -9.95 -7.89 -8.64
N ARG A 87 -11.08 -8.52 -8.95
CA ARG A 87 -11.16 -9.69 -9.84
C ARG A 87 -10.64 -9.40 -11.25
N PHE A 88 -10.58 -8.12 -11.62
CA PHE A 88 -10.29 -7.66 -12.98
C PHE A 88 -9.22 -6.57 -13.08
N ALA A 89 -8.71 -6.02 -11.98
CA ALA A 89 -7.75 -4.92 -12.03
C ALA A 89 -6.33 -5.39 -11.68
N ARG A 90 -5.37 -5.01 -12.51
CA ARG A 90 -3.93 -5.18 -12.33
C ARG A 90 -3.34 -3.84 -11.97
N LEU A 91 -2.97 -3.69 -10.71
CA LEU A 91 -2.28 -2.50 -10.24
C LEU A 91 -0.76 -2.75 -10.30
N PRO A 92 0.06 -1.74 -10.65
CA PRO A 92 -0.32 -0.32 -10.86
C PRO A 92 -0.82 0.02 -12.27
N GLU A 93 -0.80 -0.91 -13.23
CA GLU A 93 -1.05 -0.65 -14.65
C GLU A 93 -2.44 -0.05 -14.91
N ASP A 94 -3.44 -0.50 -14.17
CA ASP A 94 -4.84 -0.08 -14.31
C ASP A 94 -5.17 1.13 -13.42
N LEU A 95 -4.20 1.70 -12.70
CA LEU A 95 -4.44 2.86 -11.82
C LEU A 95 -5.02 4.07 -12.56
N PRO A 96 -4.54 4.45 -13.77
CA PRO A 96 -5.16 5.52 -14.54
C PRO A 96 -6.61 5.21 -14.94
N LEU A 97 -6.91 3.95 -15.28
CA LEU A 97 -8.26 3.51 -15.64
C LEU A 97 -9.20 3.57 -14.43
N LEU A 98 -8.72 3.16 -13.26
CA LEU A 98 -9.48 3.24 -12.00
C LEU A 98 -9.77 4.69 -11.59
N GLN A 99 -8.82 5.61 -11.82
CA GLN A 99 -9.03 7.04 -11.56
C GLN A 99 -10.13 7.62 -12.46
N VAL A 100 -10.13 7.29 -13.76
CA VAL A 100 -11.19 7.69 -14.69
C VAL A 100 -12.54 7.10 -14.26
N ALA A 101 -12.57 5.80 -13.94
CA ALA A 101 -13.80 5.14 -13.48
C ALA A 101 -14.37 5.80 -12.21
N GLN A 102 -13.51 6.20 -11.26
CA GLN A 102 -13.93 6.90 -10.04
C GLN A 102 -14.52 8.28 -10.35
N GLN A 103 -13.89 9.05 -11.24
CA GLN A 103 -14.39 10.36 -11.66
C GLN A 103 -15.75 10.25 -12.35
N GLU A 104 -15.90 9.30 -13.27
CA GLU A 104 -17.17 9.05 -13.97
C GLU A 104 -18.27 8.58 -13.01
N ALA A 105 -17.95 7.68 -12.08
CA ALA A 105 -18.89 7.28 -11.03
C ALA A 105 -19.33 8.49 -10.18
N GLY A 106 -18.42 9.39 -9.83
CA GLY A 106 -18.73 10.63 -9.12
C GLY A 106 -19.62 11.58 -9.91
N ASN A 107 -19.41 11.71 -11.22
CA ASN A 107 -20.28 12.47 -12.11
C ASN A 107 -21.68 11.86 -12.18
N LEU A 108 -21.77 10.54 -12.33
CA LEU A 108 -23.02 9.81 -12.43
C LEU A 108 -23.84 9.92 -11.14
N MET A 109 -23.19 9.86 -9.98
CA MET A 109 -23.84 10.03 -8.67
C MET A 109 -24.38 11.45 -8.44
N ARG A 110 -23.79 12.47 -9.08
CA ARG A 110 -24.31 13.84 -9.08
C ARG A 110 -25.49 14.04 -10.06
N GLY A 111 -25.63 13.15 -11.04
CA GLY A 111 -26.80 13.05 -11.89
C GLY A 111 -27.88 12.15 -11.30
N ASP A 112 -29.02 12.05 -11.99
CA ASP A 112 -30.05 11.07 -11.63
C ASP A 112 -29.66 9.68 -12.14
N TRP A 113 -28.78 8.99 -11.41
CA TRP A 113 -28.35 7.63 -11.75
C TRP A 113 -29.49 6.60 -11.61
N ARG A 114 -30.59 6.94 -10.91
CA ARG A 114 -31.75 6.05 -10.70
C ARG A 114 -32.54 5.78 -11.97
N GLN A 115 -32.35 6.58 -13.01
CA GLN A 115 -32.93 6.29 -14.33
C GLN A 115 -32.34 5.01 -14.97
N TRP A 116 -31.15 4.58 -14.54
CA TRP A 116 -30.48 3.38 -15.07
C TRP A 116 -30.89 2.15 -14.26
N LYS A 117 -31.82 1.37 -14.79
CA LYS A 117 -32.36 0.15 -14.14
C LYS A 117 -31.27 -0.79 -13.62
N GLY A 118 -30.22 -1.02 -14.40
CA GLY A 118 -29.11 -1.90 -14.01
C GLY A 118 -28.36 -1.42 -12.76
N LEU A 119 -28.23 -0.11 -12.55
CA LEU A 119 -27.61 0.44 -11.34
C LEU A 119 -28.55 0.35 -10.14
N VAL A 120 -29.85 0.55 -10.34
CA VAL A 120 -30.86 0.39 -9.27
C VAL A 120 -30.89 -1.05 -8.77
N GLU A 121 -30.84 -2.02 -9.69
CA GLU A 121 -30.75 -3.44 -9.34
C GLU A 121 -29.43 -3.79 -8.64
N ALA A 122 -28.32 -3.21 -9.08
CA ALA A 122 -27.01 -3.40 -8.43
C ALA A 122 -26.99 -2.80 -7.01
N GLU A 123 -27.57 -1.62 -6.79
CA GLU A 123 -27.70 -1.03 -5.45
C GLU A 123 -28.53 -1.92 -4.53
N LYS A 124 -29.64 -2.48 -5.03
CA LYS A 124 -30.49 -3.40 -4.27
C LYS A 124 -29.72 -4.65 -3.85
N ARG A 125 -29.00 -5.29 -4.77
CA ARG A 125 -28.14 -6.45 -4.48
C ARG A 125 -27.04 -6.11 -3.46
N ALA A 126 -26.36 -4.98 -3.63
CA ALA A 126 -25.31 -4.57 -2.70
C ALA A 126 -25.84 -4.34 -1.28
N LYS A 127 -27.05 -3.78 -1.12
CA LYS A 127 -27.72 -3.63 0.18
C LYS A 127 -28.10 -4.97 0.80
N GLU A 128 -28.53 -5.93 -0.01
CA GLU A 128 -28.85 -7.30 0.42
C GLU A 128 -27.58 -8.03 0.90
N ASP A 129 -26.48 -7.93 0.15
CA ASP A 129 -25.19 -8.54 0.52
C ASP A 129 -24.60 -7.96 1.82
N VAL A 130 -24.73 -6.64 2.03
CA VAL A 130 -24.27 -5.96 3.27
C VAL A 130 -25.15 -6.29 4.47
N ALA A 131 -26.43 -6.61 4.27
CA ALA A 131 -27.33 -7.00 5.36
C ALA A 131 -27.14 -8.46 5.81
N THR A 132 -26.46 -9.27 5.01
CA THR A 132 -26.30 -10.72 5.23
C THR A 132 -24.90 -11.08 5.77
N ASN A 133 -24.00 -10.11 5.88
CA ASN A 133 -22.66 -10.18 6.48
C ASN A 133 -22.56 -9.28 7.73
#